data_AF-A0A822H2K9-F1
#
_entry.id   AF-A0A822H2K9-F1
#
_cell.length_a   1.000
_cell.length_b   1.000
_cell.length_c   1.000
_cell.angle_alpha   90.00
_cell.angle_beta   90.00
_cell.angle_gamma   90.00
#
_symmetry.space_group_name_H-M   'P 1'
#
loop_
_entity.id
_entity.type
_entity.pdbx_description
1 polymer ?
#
loop_
_entity_poly.entity_id
_entity_poly.type
_entity_poly.pdbx_seq_one_letter_code
_entity_poly.pdbx_strand_id
1 'polypeptide(L)'
;NYCDITTDYNRFSEADAIVYHIRDHIDQKQAKEKRHPKQRFVFALWESPAHTPNLHSFNQFFNWTMTYRFNSHIITSYYSGNPYIHILSSYYQLMLNENSTRKLNLNIKTVDHQPSDEILQKKKLGIAAALISNCGGSSQRLRFIKELKRYIDVRIYGRCGEGCPGNIHCRKFIAENYYFILSFENSLCLDYT
;
A
#
# COMPACT_ATOMS: atom_id res chain seq x y z
N ASN A 1 -28.36 5.09 -12.01
CA ASN A 1 -27.22 5.39 -11.12
C ASN A 1 -25.95 4.92 -11.79
N TYR A 2 -25.36 5.78 -12.63
CA TYR A 2 -24.09 5.50 -13.31
C TYR A 2 -23.09 6.53 -12.82
N CYS A 3 -21.93 6.07 -12.35
CA CYS A 3 -20.79 6.93 -12.06
C CYS A 3 -19.87 6.89 -13.27
N ASP A 4 -19.45 8.05 -13.76
CA ASP A 4 -18.48 8.19 -14.84
C ASP A 4 -17.14 8.66 -14.25
N ILE A 5 -16.04 8.04 -14.68
CA ILE A 5 -14.68 8.40 -14.27
C ILE A 5 -13.94 8.80 -15.54
N THR A 6 -13.42 10.02 -15.56
CA THR A 6 -12.71 10.57 -16.71
C THR A 6 -11.44 11.29 -16.28
N THR A 7 -10.46 11.33 -17.18
CA THR A 7 -9.24 12.14 -17.07
C THR A 7 -9.29 13.36 -18.00
N ASP A 8 -10.42 13.63 -18.64
CA ASP A 8 -10.62 14.81 -19.51
C ASP A 8 -10.79 16.08 -18.68
N TYR A 9 -9.77 16.94 -18.73
CA TYR A 9 -9.73 18.21 -18.01
C TYR A 9 -10.77 19.22 -18.50
N ASN A 10 -11.32 19.07 -19.71
CA ASN A 10 -12.37 19.97 -20.20
C ASN A 10 -13.70 19.78 -19.44
N ARG A 11 -13.88 18.60 -18.82
CA ARG A 11 -15.06 18.26 -18.01
C ARG A 11 -14.90 18.65 -16.55
N PHE A 12 -13.88 19.46 -16.21
CA PHE A 12 -13.60 19.87 -14.84
C PHE A 12 -14.84 20.46 -14.14
N SER A 13 -15.60 21.32 -14.81
CA SER A 13 -16.78 21.98 -14.22
C SER A 13 -17.98 21.05 -14.03
N GLU A 14 -18.04 19.94 -14.75
CA GLU A 14 -19.12 18.95 -14.67
C GLU A 14 -18.92 17.96 -13.51
N ALA A 15 -17.67 17.78 -13.06
CA ALA A 15 -17.32 16.75 -12.10
C ALA A 15 -17.85 17.07 -10.68
N ASP A 16 -18.52 16.11 -10.04
CA ASP A 16 -18.92 16.22 -8.63
C ASP A 16 -17.71 16.13 -7.68
N ALA A 17 -16.67 15.39 -8.06
CA ALA A 17 -15.44 15.23 -7.31
C ALA A 17 -14.22 15.24 -8.23
N ILE A 18 -13.15 15.89 -7.77
CA ILE A 18 -11.87 15.95 -8.48
C ILE A 18 -10.81 15.34 -7.57
N VAL A 19 -10.14 14.31 -8.08
CA VAL A 19 -9.14 13.53 -7.35
C VAL A 19 -7.75 14.01 -7.73
N TYR A 20 -7.01 14.51 -6.76
CA TYR A 20 -5.64 14.98 -6.95
C TYR A 20 -4.66 13.98 -6.32
N HIS A 21 -3.85 13.33 -7.15
CA HIS A 21 -2.71 12.59 -6.65
C HIS A 21 -1.62 13.59 -6.21
N ILE A 22 -1.30 13.56 -4.92
CA ILE A 22 -0.57 14.66 -4.27
C ILE A 22 0.91 14.73 -4.66
N ARG A 23 1.45 13.67 -5.25
CA ARG A 23 2.82 13.67 -5.78
C ARG A 23 2.89 14.22 -7.21
N ASP A 24 1.77 14.52 -7.83
CA ASP A 24 1.72 15.16 -9.15
C ASP A 24 1.76 16.68 -9.00
N HIS A 25 2.03 17.38 -10.11
CA HIS A 25 1.97 18.84 -10.10
C HIS A 25 0.53 19.32 -10.00
N ILE A 26 0.24 20.15 -9.01
CA ILE A 26 -1.09 20.74 -8.80
C ILE A 26 -0.97 22.26 -8.83
N ASP A 27 -1.56 22.89 -9.86
CA ASP A 27 -1.74 24.34 -9.90
C ASP A 27 -2.88 24.74 -8.96
N GLN A 28 -2.52 25.03 -7.71
CA GLN A 28 -3.49 25.41 -6.68
C GLN A 28 -4.23 26.70 -6.99
N LYS A 29 -3.61 27.63 -7.73
CA LYS A 29 -4.22 28.91 -8.06
C LYS A 29 -5.33 28.68 -9.08
N GLN A 30 -5.02 28.04 -10.19
CA GLN A 30 -6.00 27.73 -11.23
C GLN A 30 -7.12 26.85 -10.69
N ALA A 31 -6.78 25.84 -9.86
CA ALA A 31 -7.78 24.96 -9.27
C ALA A 31 -8.75 25.71 -8.35
N LYS A 32 -8.27 26.67 -7.53
CA LYS A 32 -9.12 27.52 -6.69
C LYS A 32 -10.02 28.43 -7.52
N GLU A 33 -9.49 29.01 -8.60
CA GLU A 33 -10.24 29.90 -9.50
C GLU A 33 -11.37 29.18 -10.24
N LYS A 34 -11.13 27.94 -10.68
CA LYS A 34 -12.13 27.14 -11.42
C LYS A 34 -13.10 26.36 -10.52
N ARG A 35 -12.79 26.23 -9.23
CA ARG A 35 -13.56 25.39 -8.30
C ARG A 35 -15.00 25.86 -8.14
N HIS A 36 -15.96 24.98 -8.41
CA HIS A 36 -17.35 25.23 -8.05
C HIS A 36 -17.65 24.81 -6.59
N PRO A 37 -18.56 25.52 -5.88
CA PRO A 37 -18.87 25.24 -4.47
C PRO A 37 -19.38 23.82 -4.18
N LYS A 38 -19.99 23.16 -5.18
CA LYS A 38 -20.52 21.80 -5.04
C LYS A 38 -19.47 20.71 -5.22
N GLN A 39 -18.30 21.05 -5.79
CA GLN A 39 -17.26 20.06 -6.08
C GLN A 39 -16.49 19.66 -4.83
N ARG A 40 -16.20 18.36 -4.73
CA ARG A 40 -15.31 17.81 -3.70
C ARG A 40 -13.90 17.70 -4.25
N PHE A 41 -12.97 18.43 -3.65
CA PHE A 41 -11.55 18.22 -3.93
C PHE A 41 -11.03 17.11 -3.02
N VAL A 42 -10.52 16.05 -3.62
CA VAL A 42 -10.08 14.83 -2.91
C VAL A 42 -8.56 14.77 -2.91
N PHE A 43 -7.97 14.73 -1.73
CA PHE A 43 -6.55 14.48 -1.50
C PHE A 43 -6.27 12.99 -1.68
N ALA A 44 -5.52 12.59 -2.71
CA ALA A 44 -5.20 11.19 -2.96
C ALA A 44 -3.71 10.89 -2.73
N LEU A 45 -3.40 9.99 -1.80
CA LEU A 45 -2.02 9.61 -1.48
C LEU A 45 -1.94 8.19 -0.93
N TRP A 46 -1.05 7.39 -1.52
CA TRP A 46 -0.74 6.02 -1.09
C TRP A 46 0.61 5.87 -0.41
N GLU A 47 1.42 6.92 -0.40
CA GLU A 47 2.77 6.92 0.15
C GLU A 47 2.77 7.50 1.57
N SER A 48 3.70 7.05 2.41
CA SER A 48 3.81 7.52 3.79
C SER A 48 4.20 9.00 3.90
N PRO A 49 3.85 9.70 5.01
CA PRO A 49 4.28 11.07 5.28
C PRO A 49 5.80 11.25 5.27
N ALA A 50 6.56 10.23 5.70
CA ALA A 50 8.01 10.24 5.67
C ALA A 50 8.59 10.34 4.24
N HIS A 51 7.82 9.93 3.24
CA HIS A 51 8.18 9.99 1.82
C HIS A 51 7.39 11.05 1.04
N THR A 52 6.50 11.80 1.70
CA THR A 52 5.73 12.91 1.11
C THR A 52 5.74 14.13 2.05
N PRO A 53 6.91 14.76 2.28
CA PRO A 53 7.00 15.92 3.15
C PRO A 53 6.40 17.19 2.49
N ASN A 54 6.29 18.26 3.27
CA ASN A 54 5.99 19.62 2.78
C ASN A 54 4.60 19.84 2.17
N LEU A 55 3.55 19.29 2.80
CA LEU A 55 2.16 19.47 2.35
C LEU A 55 1.46 20.72 2.89
N HIS A 56 2.19 21.59 3.61
CA HIS A 56 1.62 22.78 4.26
C HIS A 56 0.95 23.76 3.30
N SER A 57 1.39 23.83 2.04
CA SER A 57 0.77 24.70 1.03
C SER A 57 -0.67 24.31 0.71
N PHE A 58 -1.05 23.05 0.94
CA PHE A 58 -2.40 22.54 0.70
C PHE A 58 -3.33 22.68 1.92
N ASN A 59 -2.95 23.48 2.92
CA ASN A 59 -3.78 23.66 4.10
C ASN A 59 -5.17 24.19 3.71
N GLN A 60 -6.23 23.51 4.18
CA GLN A 60 -7.63 23.81 3.85
C GLN A 60 -7.98 23.74 2.34
N PHE A 61 -7.15 23.10 1.52
CA PHE A 61 -7.40 22.98 0.08
C PHE A 61 -8.41 21.89 -0.26
N PHE A 62 -8.33 20.74 0.41
CA PHE A 62 -9.13 19.54 0.10
C PHE A 62 -10.34 19.41 1.03
N ASN A 63 -11.44 18.82 0.53
CA ASN A 63 -12.60 18.45 1.35
C ASN A 63 -12.46 17.02 1.88
N TRP A 64 -12.03 16.11 1.03
CA TRP A 64 -11.98 14.68 1.31
C TRP A 64 -10.57 14.16 1.19
N THR A 65 -10.34 13.04 1.86
CA THR A 65 -9.08 12.30 1.82
C THR A 65 -9.33 10.91 1.28
N MET A 66 -8.44 10.48 0.38
CA MET A 66 -8.40 9.16 -0.22
C MET A 66 -7.00 8.56 0.01
N THR A 67 -6.83 7.83 1.10
CA THR A 67 -5.52 7.29 1.51
C THR A 67 -5.66 5.93 2.18
N TYR A 68 -4.54 5.32 2.58
CA TYR A 68 -4.51 4.08 3.37
C TYR A 68 -5.01 4.25 4.81
N ARG A 69 -5.14 5.48 5.30
CA ARG A 69 -5.57 5.77 6.67
C ARG A 69 -7.01 5.36 6.90
N PHE A 70 -7.29 4.66 8.00
CA PHE A 70 -8.66 4.18 8.27
C PHE A 70 -9.65 5.29 8.61
N ASN A 71 -9.16 6.48 8.95
CA ASN A 71 -9.96 7.68 9.16
C ASN A 71 -10.11 8.55 7.89
N SER A 72 -9.72 8.06 6.70
CA SER A 72 -9.97 8.76 5.44
C SER A 72 -11.42 8.62 4.99
N HIS A 73 -11.89 9.59 4.21
CA HIS A 73 -13.24 9.57 3.62
C HIS A 73 -13.39 8.41 2.62
N ILE A 74 -12.31 8.11 1.89
CA ILE A 74 -12.20 6.99 0.97
C ILE A 74 -10.92 6.23 1.34
N ILE A 75 -11.03 4.93 1.56
CA ILE A 75 -9.89 4.13 2.02
C ILE A 75 -9.37 3.31 0.85
N THR A 76 -8.07 3.40 0.65
CA THR A 76 -7.41 2.77 -0.48
C THR A 76 -6.07 2.20 -0.08
N SER A 77 -5.73 1.01 -0.61
CA SER A 77 -4.43 0.38 -0.36
C SER A 77 -3.67 0.24 -1.66
N TYR A 78 -2.34 0.32 -1.57
CA TYR A 78 -1.46 0.26 -2.74
C TYR A 78 -1.49 -1.10 -3.46
N TYR A 79 -1.82 -2.18 -2.74
CA TYR A 79 -1.67 -3.56 -3.23
C TYR A 79 -2.97 -4.29 -3.54
N SER A 80 -4.14 -3.65 -3.40
CA SER A 80 -5.39 -4.33 -3.71
C SER A 80 -5.71 -4.26 -5.21
N GLY A 81 -5.89 -5.43 -5.84
CA GLY A 81 -6.45 -5.55 -7.20
C GLY A 81 -7.85 -4.93 -7.33
N ASN A 82 -8.46 -4.57 -6.20
CA ASN A 82 -9.53 -3.61 -6.10
C ASN A 82 -9.10 -2.51 -5.11
N PRO A 83 -8.64 -1.33 -5.60
CA PRO A 83 -7.99 -0.31 -4.78
C PRO A 83 -8.92 0.34 -3.74
N TYR A 84 -10.21 -0.02 -3.69
CA TYR A 84 -11.19 0.60 -2.82
C TYR A 84 -11.68 -0.37 -1.76
N ILE A 85 -11.45 -0.01 -0.50
CA ILE A 85 -12.06 -0.69 0.64
C ILE A 85 -13.33 0.08 0.97
N HIS A 86 -14.48 -0.49 0.61
CA HIS A 86 -15.77 0.13 0.92
C HIS A 86 -15.96 0.16 2.45
N ILE A 87 -16.42 1.30 3.01
CA ILE A 87 -16.66 1.47 4.46
C ILE A 87 -17.68 0.46 5.01
N LEU A 88 -18.56 -0.05 4.17
CA LEU A 88 -19.51 -1.10 4.56
C LEU A 88 -18.98 -2.53 4.35
N SER A 89 -17.75 -2.67 3.84
CA SER A 89 -17.16 -4.00 3.69
C SER A 89 -16.89 -4.61 5.05
N SER A 90 -17.15 -5.91 5.18
CA SER A 90 -16.76 -6.68 6.37
C SER A 90 -15.27 -6.55 6.66
N TYR A 91 -14.44 -6.43 5.62
CA TYR A 91 -13.00 -6.16 5.75
C TYR A 91 -12.71 -4.83 6.45
N TYR A 92 -13.39 -3.74 6.09
CA TYR A 92 -13.23 -2.46 6.78
C TYR A 92 -13.69 -2.51 8.24
N GLN A 93 -14.83 -3.12 8.50
CA GLN A 93 -15.35 -3.27 9.87
C GLN A 93 -14.41 -4.09 10.75
N LEU A 94 -13.77 -5.12 10.19
CA LEU A 94 -12.70 -5.86 10.87
C LEU A 94 -11.51 -4.95 11.20
N MET A 95 -11.00 -4.19 10.22
CA MET A 95 -9.86 -3.28 10.47
C MET A 95 -10.15 -2.21 11.52
N LEU A 96 -11.37 -1.66 11.59
CA LEU A 96 -11.75 -0.68 12.61
C LEU A 96 -11.84 -1.27 14.03
N ASN A 97 -12.31 -2.51 14.14
CA ASN A 97 -12.41 -3.20 15.44
C ASN A 97 -11.03 -3.66 15.95
N GLU A 98 -10.05 -3.74 15.05
CA GLU A 98 -8.70 -4.24 15.27
C GLU A 98 -7.69 -3.09 15.46
N ASN A 99 -7.78 -2.35 16.57
CA ASN A 99 -6.81 -1.27 16.90
C ASN A 99 -5.36 -1.77 17.16
N SER A 100 -5.12 -3.08 17.08
CA SER A 100 -3.79 -3.67 17.06
C SER A 100 -3.86 -5.09 16.52
N THR A 101 -2.89 -5.52 15.70
CA THR A 101 -2.68 -6.92 15.29
C THR A 101 -2.46 -7.90 16.45
N ARG A 102 -2.45 -7.44 17.71
CA ARG A 102 -2.28 -8.24 18.93
C ARG A 102 -3.59 -8.82 19.51
N LYS A 103 -4.76 -8.41 19.01
CA LYS A 103 -6.07 -8.90 19.50
C LYS A 103 -7.02 -9.31 18.38
N LEU A 104 -6.44 -9.84 17.29
CA LEU A 104 -7.15 -10.68 16.35
C LEU A 104 -7.66 -11.92 17.09
N ASN A 105 -8.89 -11.86 17.63
CA ASN A 105 -9.69 -13.04 17.99
C ASN A 105 -10.17 -13.71 16.69
N LEU A 106 -9.26 -13.87 15.74
CA LEU A 106 -9.49 -14.65 14.55
C LEU A 106 -9.66 -16.08 15.04
N ASN A 107 -10.89 -16.56 14.98
CA ASN A 107 -11.13 -17.98 14.76
C ASN A 107 -10.60 -18.27 13.36
N ILE A 108 -9.28 -18.36 13.22
CA ILE A 108 -8.64 -18.94 12.06
C ILE A 108 -9.23 -20.33 12.02
N LYS A 109 -10.19 -20.55 11.12
CA LYS A 109 -10.50 -21.89 10.67
C LYS A 109 -9.19 -22.35 10.06
N THR A 110 -8.39 -23.05 10.85
CA THR A 110 -7.34 -23.91 10.34
C THR A 110 -8.08 -24.97 9.55
N VAL A 111 -8.43 -24.63 8.32
CA VAL A 111 -8.60 -25.65 7.31
C VAL A 111 -7.24 -26.29 7.32
N ASP A 112 -7.19 -27.54 7.75
CA ASP A 112 -6.01 -28.38 7.63
C ASP A 112 -5.82 -28.67 6.14
N HIS A 113 -5.57 -27.61 5.37
CA HIS A 113 -4.71 -27.70 4.22
C HIS A 113 -3.37 -28.03 4.83
N GLN A 114 -3.14 -29.32 5.05
CA GLN A 114 -1.82 -29.89 4.88
C GLN A 114 -1.30 -29.22 3.61
N PRO A 115 -0.40 -28.22 3.70
CA PRO A 115 0.23 -27.70 2.50
C PRO A 115 0.80 -28.95 1.89
N SER A 116 0.32 -29.36 0.70
CA SER A 116 0.72 -30.66 0.17
C SER A 116 2.24 -30.69 0.25
N ASP A 117 2.82 -31.78 0.75
CA ASP A 117 4.27 -31.86 0.95
C ASP A 117 5.01 -31.39 -0.33
N GLU A 118 4.40 -31.57 -1.49
CA GLU A 118 4.78 -30.99 -2.78
C GLU A 118 5.06 -29.48 -2.81
N ILE A 119 4.25 -28.61 -2.19
CA ILE A 119 4.49 -27.14 -2.17
C ILE A 119 5.71 -26.81 -1.32
N LEU A 120 5.87 -27.48 -0.18
CA LEU A 120 6.99 -27.29 0.73
C LEU A 120 8.28 -27.88 0.12
N GLN A 121 8.19 -29.05 -0.51
CA GLN A 121 9.28 -29.70 -1.25
C GLN A 121 9.79 -28.85 -2.44
N LYS A 122 8.95 -27.96 -2.98
CA LYS A 122 9.35 -27.00 -4.02
C LYS A 122 10.16 -25.82 -3.49
N LYS A 123 10.17 -25.57 -2.17
CA LYS A 123 10.97 -24.48 -1.56
C LYS A 123 12.43 -24.89 -1.42
N LYS A 124 13.23 -24.57 -2.44
CA LYS A 124 14.61 -25.07 -2.57
C LYS A 124 15.70 -24.04 -2.28
N LEU A 125 15.39 -22.75 -2.20
CA LEU A 125 16.41 -21.69 -2.21
C LEU A 125 16.74 -21.08 -0.86
N GLY A 126 15.90 -21.30 0.16
CA GLY A 126 16.16 -20.81 1.51
C GLY A 126 14.90 -20.67 2.37
N ILE A 127 15.10 -20.19 3.59
CA ILE A 127 14.02 -19.99 4.57
C ILE A 127 13.16 -18.80 4.17
N ALA A 128 13.77 -17.63 4.00
CA ALA A 128 13.05 -16.39 3.81
C ALA A 128 13.64 -15.55 2.67
N ALA A 129 12.78 -14.76 2.03
CA ALA A 129 13.20 -13.76 1.07
C ALA A 129 12.50 -12.41 1.29
N ALA A 130 13.17 -11.32 0.94
CA ALA A 130 12.63 -9.97 0.95
C ALA A 130 12.74 -9.37 -0.45
N LEU A 131 11.66 -8.77 -0.96
CA LEU A 131 11.66 -8.06 -2.25
C LEU A 131 11.66 -6.55 -1.99
N ILE A 132 12.79 -5.89 -2.20
CA ILE A 132 13.00 -4.49 -1.82
C ILE A 132 13.55 -3.67 -2.99
N SER A 133 12.80 -2.64 -3.39
CA SER A 133 13.18 -1.69 -4.46
C SER A 133 13.56 -0.30 -3.96
N ASN A 134 13.16 0.06 -2.73
CA ASN A 134 13.56 1.29 -2.04
C ASN A 134 14.48 0.92 -0.87
N CYS A 135 15.76 1.30 -0.99
CA CYS A 135 16.82 0.88 -0.08
C CYS A 135 16.93 1.77 1.17
N GLY A 136 16.29 2.94 1.13
CA GLY A 136 16.14 3.83 2.27
C GLY A 136 14.82 3.59 2.99
N GLY A 137 14.29 4.67 3.58
CA GLY A 137 13.07 4.66 4.38
C GLY A 137 13.33 4.86 5.86
N SER A 138 12.31 5.34 6.56
CA SER A 138 12.40 5.68 7.99
C SER A 138 12.30 4.45 8.90
N SER A 139 11.85 3.30 8.38
CA SER A 139 11.63 2.08 9.17
C SER A 139 12.88 1.31 9.55
N GLN A 140 14.04 1.65 8.96
CA GLN A 140 15.28 0.86 9.09
C GLN A 140 15.14 -0.61 8.66
N ARG A 141 14.11 -0.97 7.87
CA ARG A 141 13.84 -2.36 7.46
C ARG A 141 15.06 -3.09 6.90
N LEU A 142 15.87 -2.40 6.08
CA LEU A 142 17.01 -3.04 5.44
C LEU A 142 18.12 -3.34 6.45
N ARG A 143 18.31 -2.49 7.45
CA ARG A 143 19.24 -2.73 8.56
C ARG A 143 18.77 -3.93 9.38
N PHE A 144 17.49 -3.97 9.73
CA PHE A 144 16.90 -5.09 10.46
C PHE A 144 17.10 -6.43 9.72
N ILE A 145 16.78 -6.48 8.42
CA ILE A 145 16.93 -7.70 7.62
C ILE A 145 18.40 -8.11 7.50
N LYS A 146 19.33 -7.16 7.36
CA LYS A 146 20.77 -7.43 7.32
C LYS A 146 21.29 -8.06 8.62
N GLU A 147 20.84 -7.58 9.78
CA GLU A 147 21.18 -8.21 11.06
C GLU A 147 20.52 -9.59 11.20
N LEU A 148 19.26 -9.73 10.80
CA LEU A 148 18.53 -11.00 10.85
C LEU A 148 19.18 -12.09 10.00
N LYS A 149 19.75 -11.72 8.84
CA LYS A 149 20.48 -12.63 7.95
C LYS A 149 21.68 -13.34 8.62
N ARG A 150 22.18 -12.83 9.75
CA ARG A 150 23.25 -13.46 10.54
C ARG A 150 22.76 -14.69 11.31
N TYR A 151 21.45 -14.84 11.50
CA TYR A 151 20.84 -15.88 12.32
C TYR A 151 19.98 -16.86 11.53
N ILE A 152 19.39 -16.40 10.42
CA ILE A 152 18.59 -17.25 9.51
C ILE A 152 18.91 -16.94 8.05
N ASP A 153 18.66 -17.90 7.16
CA ASP A 153 18.87 -17.72 5.73
C ASP A 153 17.82 -16.78 5.12
N VAL A 154 18.24 -15.54 4.88
CA VAL A 154 17.42 -14.51 4.23
C VAL A 154 18.11 -14.02 2.96
N ARG A 155 17.41 -14.12 1.83
CA ARG A 155 17.82 -13.48 0.57
C ARG A 155 17.08 -12.18 0.31
N ILE A 156 17.79 -11.17 -0.18
CA ILE A 156 17.20 -9.88 -0.55
C ILE A 156 17.23 -9.80 -2.07
N TYR A 157 16.07 -9.61 -2.68
CA TYR A 157 15.88 -9.44 -4.11
C TYR A 157 15.40 -8.03 -4.45
N GLY A 158 15.62 -7.61 -5.70
CA GLY A 158 15.24 -6.30 -6.22
C GLY A 158 16.41 -5.32 -6.23
N ARG A 159 16.13 -4.02 -6.33
CA ARG A 159 17.15 -2.97 -6.46
C ARG A 159 18.16 -2.95 -5.30
N CYS A 160 17.74 -3.41 -4.11
CA CYS A 160 18.53 -3.36 -2.89
C CYS A 160 19.24 -4.67 -2.55
N GLY A 161 19.24 -5.63 -3.47
CA GLY A 161 19.85 -6.94 -3.32
C GLY A 161 20.14 -7.59 -4.67
N GLU A 162 19.90 -8.88 -4.76
CA GLU A 162 20.11 -9.66 -5.98
C GLU A 162 19.01 -9.36 -7.02
N GLY A 163 19.40 -9.38 -8.30
CA GLY A 163 18.43 -9.39 -9.39
C GLY A 163 17.59 -10.68 -9.36
N CYS A 164 16.32 -10.58 -9.76
CA CYS A 164 15.50 -11.79 -9.89
C CYS A 164 15.94 -12.60 -11.11
N PRO A 165 16.02 -13.94 -11.02
CA PRO A 165 16.41 -14.77 -12.16
C PRO A 165 15.40 -14.71 -13.31
N GLY A 166 15.89 -14.41 -14.52
CA GLY A 166 15.13 -14.45 -15.77
C GLY A 166 14.05 -13.37 -15.92
N ASN A 167 13.23 -13.49 -16.98
CA ASN A 167 12.03 -12.66 -17.21
C ASN A 167 10.84 -13.06 -16.32
N ILE A 168 11.10 -13.73 -15.19
CA ILE A 168 10.05 -14.22 -14.29
C ILE A 168 9.63 -13.09 -13.34
N HIS A 169 8.33 -12.99 -13.07
CA HIS A 169 7.82 -12.07 -12.07
C HIS A 169 8.41 -12.39 -10.68
N CYS A 170 9.26 -11.51 -10.14
CA CYS A 170 9.98 -11.70 -8.86
C CYS A 170 9.12 -12.27 -7.73
N ARG A 171 7.90 -11.74 -7.56
CA ARG A 171 6.98 -12.20 -6.51
C ARG A 171 6.63 -13.68 -6.66
N LYS A 172 6.39 -14.15 -7.89
CA LYS A 172 6.09 -15.55 -8.18
C LYS A 172 7.30 -16.42 -7.90
N PHE A 173 8.47 -16.02 -8.41
CA PHE A 173 9.73 -16.72 -8.15
C PHE A 173 9.99 -16.88 -6.65
N ILE A 174 9.86 -15.80 -5.87
CA ILE A 174 10.04 -15.84 -4.41
C ILE A 174 9.01 -16.76 -3.76
N ALA A 175 7.74 -16.59 -4.10
CA ALA A 175 6.65 -17.38 -3.54
C ALA A 175 6.80 -18.87 -3.86
N GLU A 176 7.42 -19.26 -4.98
CA GLU A 176 7.65 -20.65 -5.36
C GLU A 176 8.86 -21.27 -4.65
N ASN A 177 9.88 -20.49 -4.28
CA ASN A 177 11.18 -21.02 -3.87
C ASN A 177 11.54 -20.83 -2.39
N TYR A 178 10.82 -19.98 -1.65
CA TYR A 178 11.07 -19.69 -0.24
C TYR A 178 9.86 -20.03 0.64
N TYR A 179 10.11 -20.33 1.92
CA TYR A 179 9.04 -20.61 2.88
C TYR A 179 8.36 -19.32 3.36
N PHE A 180 9.12 -18.25 3.55
CA PHE A 180 8.61 -16.98 4.08
C PHE A 180 8.98 -15.78 3.20
N ILE A 181 8.09 -14.78 3.20
CA ILE A 181 8.33 -13.47 2.59
C ILE A 181 8.37 -12.42 3.69
N LEU A 182 9.47 -11.68 3.77
CA LEU A 182 9.60 -10.55 4.68
C LEU A 182 9.09 -9.27 4.00
N SER A 183 7.91 -8.82 4.41
CA SER A 183 7.19 -7.67 3.81
C SER A 183 7.20 -6.45 4.74
N PHE A 184 8.38 -5.97 5.11
CA PHE A 184 8.51 -4.79 5.96
C PHE A 184 8.29 -3.49 5.19
N GLU A 185 7.43 -2.62 5.73
CA GLU A 185 7.15 -1.31 5.14
C GLU A 185 8.36 -0.37 5.14
N ASN A 186 8.37 0.57 4.20
CA ASN A 186 9.47 1.55 4.06
C ASN A 186 9.48 2.58 5.21
N SER A 187 8.37 2.72 5.94
CA SER A 187 8.17 3.68 7.02
C SER A 187 7.29 3.10 8.13
N LEU A 188 7.51 3.58 9.36
CA LEU A 188 6.68 3.21 10.51
C LEU A 188 5.64 4.32 10.72
N CYS A 189 4.48 4.17 10.08
CA CYS A 189 3.40 5.14 10.15
C CYS A 189 2.10 4.44 10.53
N LEU A 190 1.25 5.14 11.27
CA LEU A 190 -0.05 4.60 11.68
C LEU A 190 -0.91 4.30 10.44
N ASP A 191 -1.46 3.08 10.41
CA ASP A 191 -2.27 2.45 9.34
C ASP A 191 -1.53 2.14 8.02
N TYR A 192 -0.21 2.33 7.94
CA TYR A 192 0.55 2.09 6.71
C TYR A 192 1.00 0.62 6.62
N THR A 193 0.29 -0.18 5.82
CA THR A 193 0.46 -1.65 5.68
C THR A 193 0.15 -2.16 4.29
#